data_AF-A0A7V5ID05-F1
#
_entry.id   AF-A0A7V5ID05-F1
#
_cell.length_a   1.000
_cell.length_b   1.000
_cell.length_c   1.000
_cell.angle_alpha   90.00
_cell.angle_beta   90.00
_cell.angle_gamma   90.00
#
_symmetry.space_group_name_H-M   'P 1'
#
loop_
_entity.id
_entity.type
_entity.pdbx_description
1 polymer ?
#
loop_
_entity_poly.entity_id
_entity_poly.type
_entity_poly.pdbx_seq_one_letter_code
_entity_poly.pdbx_strand_id
1 'polypeptide(L)'
;MEEHLFKVENLSQVFGGRVILNIPQLNFSPRKIHAITGPNGSGKTTFCNILSLLLKPTAGKVWYQGERVYENGGITEKLRKKITMVHQNPFLFNTTVEKNLAYGLKIRNYPRWHQKQKIEELLDLLGIKHLQHQRARRLSGGEAQRVALARALIIEPEVLVLDEFTANVDRNYVKIM
;
A
#
# COMPACT_ATOMS: atom_id res chain seq x y z
N MET A 1 25.86 -8.31 -8.60
CA MET A 1 25.47 -8.10 -7.19
C MET A 1 23.96 -8.23 -7.12
N GLU A 2 23.42 -8.98 -6.16
CA GLU A 2 21.98 -9.16 -6.02
C GLU A 2 21.33 -7.82 -5.64
N GLU A 3 20.49 -7.29 -6.52
CA GLU A 3 19.78 -6.03 -6.28
C GLU A 3 18.55 -6.31 -5.41
N HIS A 4 18.51 -5.72 -4.21
CA HIS A 4 17.37 -5.82 -3.30
C HIS A 4 16.58 -4.52 -3.32
N LEU A 5 15.26 -4.63 -3.56
CA LEU A 5 14.32 -3.52 -3.41
C LEU A 5 14.18 -3.14 -1.94
N PHE A 6 13.92 -4.13 -1.08
CA PHE A 6 14.00 -3.98 0.37
C PHE A 6 15.01 -4.96 0.94
N LYS A 7 15.74 -4.48 1.93
CA LYS A 7 16.58 -5.32 2.80
C LYS A 7 16.23 -4.99 4.24
N VAL A 8 16.15 -6.01 5.07
CA VAL A 8 15.83 -5.93 6.49
C VAL A 8 16.91 -6.69 7.25
N GLU A 9 17.48 -6.09 8.30
CA GLU A 9 18.47 -6.74 9.17
C GLU A 9 18.14 -6.48 10.65
N ASN A 10 18.15 -7.56 11.44
CA ASN A 10 17.93 -7.57 12.88
C ASN A 10 16.71 -6.74 13.32
N LEU A 11 15.63 -6.84 12.55
CA LEU A 11 14.42 -6.06 12.75
C LEU A 11 13.65 -6.60 13.94
N SER A 12 13.38 -5.72 14.90
CA SER A 12 12.54 -6.01 16.05
C SER A 12 11.47 -4.95 16.21
N GLN A 13 10.25 -5.40 16.53
CA GLN A 13 9.14 -4.54 16.89
C GLN A 13 8.56 -5.00 18.21
N VAL A 14 8.48 -4.08 19.17
CA VAL A 14 7.96 -4.32 20.52
C VAL A 14 6.79 -3.38 20.80
N PHE A 15 5.71 -3.91 21.36
CA PHE A 15 4.59 -3.12 21.89
C PHE A 15 4.29 -3.57 23.32
N GLY A 16 4.27 -2.62 24.27
CA GLY A 16 3.94 -2.92 25.67
C GLY A 16 4.79 -4.04 26.29
N GLY A 17 6.08 -4.12 25.93
CA GLY A 17 7.00 -5.17 26.39
C GLY A 17 6.90 -6.52 25.68
N ARG A 18 5.98 -6.70 24.73
CA ARG A 18 5.85 -7.93 23.94
C ARG A 18 6.53 -7.77 22.58
N VAL A 19 7.39 -8.73 22.24
CA VAL A 19 8.02 -8.80 20.91
C VAL A 19 7.00 -9.32 19.90
N ILE A 20 6.68 -8.49 18.91
CA ILE A 20 5.75 -8.82 17.81
C ILE A 20 6.50 -9.30 16.58
N LEU A 21 7.66 -8.69 16.29
CA LEU A 21 8.53 -9.08 15.19
C LEU A 21 9.94 -9.31 15.71
N ASN A 22 10.57 -10.39 15.23
CA ASN A 22 11.98 -10.67 15.40
C ASN A 22 12.50 -11.30 14.10
N ILE A 23 12.97 -10.48 13.17
CA ILE A 23 13.38 -10.89 11.83
C ILE A 23 14.88 -10.65 11.69
N PRO A 24 15.72 -11.71 11.73
CA PRO A 24 17.17 -11.56 11.61
C PRO A 24 17.59 -10.97 10.26
N GLN A 25 17.00 -11.48 9.18
CA GLN A 25 17.23 -10.96 7.84
C GLN A 25 16.07 -11.31 6.91
N LEU A 26 15.69 -10.37 6.04
CA LEU A 26 14.74 -10.64 4.96
C LEU A 26 14.99 -9.66 3.79
N ASN A 27 14.97 -10.18 2.56
CA ASN A 27 15.25 -9.42 1.35
C ASN A 27 14.11 -9.58 0.33
N PHE A 28 13.77 -8.49 -0.36
CA PHE A 28 12.79 -8.49 -1.43
C PHE A 28 13.46 -8.03 -2.72
N SER A 29 13.38 -8.82 -3.79
CA SER A 29 13.84 -8.41 -5.12
C SER A 29 12.85 -7.44 -5.77
N PRO A 30 13.33 -6.48 -6.60
CA PRO A 30 12.45 -5.60 -7.37
C PRO A 30 11.65 -6.38 -8.41
N ARG A 31 10.52 -5.81 -8.87
CA ARG A 31 9.69 -6.32 -9.98
C ARG A 31 9.18 -7.75 -9.79
N LYS A 32 8.95 -8.17 -8.55
CA LYS A 32 8.35 -9.45 -8.21
C LYS A 32 7.16 -9.25 -7.28
N ILE A 33 6.22 -10.18 -7.34
CA ILE A 33 5.17 -10.31 -6.34
C ILE A 33 5.72 -11.19 -5.22
N HIS A 34 5.67 -10.69 -3.99
CA HIS A 34 6.09 -11.41 -2.79
C HIS A 34 4.89 -11.63 -1.88
N ALA A 35 4.76 -12.84 -1.36
CA ALA A 35 3.70 -13.20 -0.42
C ALA A 35 4.28 -13.42 0.97
N ILE A 36 3.69 -12.79 1.98
CA ILE A 36 4.03 -13.01 3.39
C ILE A 36 2.88 -13.79 4.01
N THR A 37 3.15 -15.05 4.36
CA THR A 37 2.16 -15.96 4.90
C THR A 37 2.47 -16.31 6.35
N GLY A 38 1.44 -16.53 7.15
CA GLY A 38 1.58 -16.92 8.55
C GLY A 38 0.25 -16.83 9.29
N PRO A 39 0.15 -17.45 10.47
CA PRO A 39 -1.09 -17.48 11.25
C PRO A 39 -1.53 -16.08 11.69
N ASN A 40 -2.78 -15.95 12.14
CA ASN A 40 -3.27 -14.70 12.73
C ASN A 40 -2.44 -14.35 13.97
N GLY A 41 -2.13 -13.05 14.14
CA GLY A 41 -1.29 -12.59 15.25
C GLY A 41 0.23 -12.73 15.05
N SER A 42 0.71 -13.30 13.94
CA SER A 42 2.15 -13.42 13.64
C SER A 42 2.88 -12.11 13.30
N GLY A 43 2.19 -10.97 13.33
CA GLY A 43 2.79 -9.66 13.08
C GLY A 43 2.84 -9.23 11.59
N LYS A 44 2.17 -9.94 10.67
CA LYS A 44 2.16 -9.61 9.22
C LYS A 44 1.80 -8.14 8.94
N THR A 45 0.66 -7.67 9.45
CA THR A 45 0.23 -6.27 9.31
C THR A 45 1.25 -5.29 9.91
N THR A 46 1.85 -5.63 11.05
CA THR A 46 2.91 -4.83 11.67
C THR A 46 4.12 -4.70 10.75
N PHE A 47 4.53 -5.79 10.12
CA PHE A 47 5.63 -5.80 9.17
C PHE A 47 5.30 -5.03 7.89
N CYS A 48 4.08 -5.20 7.35
CA CYS A 48 3.58 -4.40 6.22
C CYS A 48 3.57 -2.91 6.54
N ASN A 49 3.18 -2.50 7.75
CA ASN A 49 3.23 -1.10 8.19
C ASN A 49 4.65 -0.54 8.25
N ILE A 50 5.65 -1.36 8.63
CA ILE A 50 7.07 -0.97 8.60
C ILE A 50 7.53 -0.77 7.16
N LEU A 51 7.31 -1.75 6.28
CA LEU A 51 7.67 -1.63 4.86
C LEU A 51 6.95 -0.46 4.17
N SER A 52 5.74 -0.13 4.63
CA SER A 52 4.93 0.98 4.12
C SER A 52 5.25 2.33 4.76
N LEU A 53 6.28 2.41 5.62
CA LEU A 53 6.74 3.65 6.26
C LEU A 53 5.71 4.28 7.22
N LEU A 54 4.72 3.49 7.64
CA LEU A 54 3.66 3.88 8.58
C LEU A 54 4.06 3.62 10.03
N LEU A 55 5.03 2.72 10.24
CA LEU A 55 5.59 2.39 11.55
C LEU A 55 7.11 2.42 11.46
N LYS A 56 7.77 3.08 12.42
CA LYS A 56 9.22 2.96 12.61
C LYS A 56 9.49 1.72 13.47
N PRO A 57 10.42 0.82 13.09
CA PRO A 57 10.75 -0.32 13.91
C PRO A 57 11.34 0.10 15.26
N THR A 58 11.13 -0.71 16.30
CA THR A 58 11.77 -0.51 17.61
C THR A 58 13.28 -0.61 17.51
N ALA A 59 13.79 -1.61 16.79
CA ALA A 59 15.22 -1.80 16.53
C ALA A 59 15.45 -2.49 15.17
N GLY A 60 16.71 -2.50 14.74
CA GLY A 60 17.13 -3.05 13.45
C GLY A 60 17.17 -2.00 12.35
N LYS A 61 17.38 -2.47 11.13
CA LYS A 61 17.64 -1.63 9.97
C LYS A 61 16.79 -2.07 8.79
N VAL A 62 16.31 -1.09 8.05
CA VAL A 62 15.54 -1.26 6.81
C VAL A 62 16.21 -0.41 5.73
N TRP A 63 16.44 -1.01 4.58
CA TRP A 63 16.95 -0.35 3.39
C TRP A 63 15.94 -0.45 2.27
N TYR A 64 15.90 0.59 1.44
CA TYR A 64 15.16 0.64 0.19
C TYR A 64 16.11 1.03 -0.94
N GLN A 65 16.25 0.18 -1.96
CA GLN A 65 17.18 0.41 -3.10
C GLN A 65 18.61 0.77 -2.64
N GLY A 66 19.10 0.12 -1.56
CA GLY A 66 20.44 0.36 -1.00
C GLY A 66 20.55 1.53 -0.01
N GLU A 67 19.54 2.40 0.10
CA GLU A 67 19.53 3.54 1.03
C GLU A 67 18.84 3.19 2.35
N ARG A 68 19.36 3.66 3.50
CA ARG A 68 18.73 3.42 4.82
C ARG A 68 17.46 4.27 4.97
N VAL A 69 16.36 3.63 5.37
CA VAL A 69 15.02 4.25 5.44
C VAL A 69 14.86 5.20 6.63
N TYR A 70 15.45 4.88 7.79
CA TYR A 70 15.18 5.57 9.06
C TYR A 70 16.40 6.33 9.64
N GLU A 71 17.33 6.78 8.79
CA GLU A 71 18.48 7.61 9.19
C GLU A 71 18.24 9.12 8.96
N ASN A 72 19.09 9.96 9.58
CA ASN A 72 19.26 11.39 9.23
C ASN A 72 17.98 12.24 9.17
N GLY A 73 17.18 12.24 10.25
CA GLY A 73 16.04 13.16 10.39
C GLY A 73 14.67 12.61 9.96
N GLY A 74 14.62 11.36 9.47
CA GLY A 74 13.37 10.63 9.24
C GLY A 74 13.13 10.25 7.77
N ILE A 75 11.91 9.82 7.47
CA ILE A 75 11.54 9.31 6.15
C ILE A 75 11.34 10.48 5.18
N THR A 76 12.08 10.50 4.08
CA THR A 76 12.00 11.55 3.06
C THR A 76 10.65 11.55 2.34
N GLU A 77 10.19 12.73 1.90
CA GLU A 77 8.96 12.85 1.10
C GLU A 77 9.07 12.08 -0.23
N LYS A 78 10.26 12.09 -0.84
CA LYS A 78 10.55 11.35 -2.07
C LYS A 78 10.29 9.85 -1.89
N LEU A 79 10.77 9.26 -0.80
CA LEU A 79 10.53 7.85 -0.51
C LEU A 79 9.04 7.57 -0.20
N ARG A 80 8.37 8.45 0.54
CA ARG A 80 6.93 8.31 0.81
C ARG A 80 6.08 8.30 -0.46
N LYS A 81 6.49 9.00 -1.52
CA LYS A 81 5.78 8.99 -2.82
C LYS A 81 5.94 7.66 -3.58
N LYS A 82 6.95 6.85 -3.26
CA LYS A 82 7.23 5.59 -3.95
C LYS A 82 6.45 4.40 -3.40
N ILE A 83 6.03 4.43 -2.14
CA ILE A 83 5.46 3.27 -1.46
C ILE A 83 4.02 3.59 -1.02
N THR A 84 3.09 2.66 -1.20
CA THR A 84 1.70 2.81 -0.80
C THR A 84 1.14 1.50 -0.29
N MET A 85 0.26 1.58 0.70
CA MET A 85 -0.40 0.42 1.32
C MET A 85 -1.91 0.47 1.08
N VAL A 86 -2.49 -0.70 0.80
CA VAL A 86 -3.93 -0.94 0.88
C VAL A 86 -4.19 -1.85 2.08
N HIS A 87 -4.89 -1.32 3.07
CA HIS A 87 -5.27 -2.07 4.27
C HIS A 87 -6.45 -3.01 3.97
N GLN A 88 -6.56 -4.08 4.77
CA GLN A 88 -7.66 -5.05 4.73
C GLN A 88 -9.05 -4.39 4.73
N ASN A 89 -9.23 -3.43 5.65
CA ASN A 89 -10.40 -2.57 5.76
C ASN A 89 -10.04 -1.17 5.27
N PRO A 90 -10.21 -0.87 3.97
CA PRO A 90 -9.75 0.39 3.43
C PRO A 90 -10.62 1.56 3.89
N PHE A 91 -9.97 2.60 4.39
CA PHE A 91 -10.63 3.87 4.68
C PHE A 91 -10.80 4.69 3.40
N LEU A 92 -12.04 4.98 3.01
CA LEU A 92 -12.38 5.91 1.93
C LEU A 92 -12.90 7.23 2.51
N PHE A 93 -12.55 8.34 1.87
CA PHE A 93 -13.08 9.65 2.24
C PHE A 93 -14.59 9.70 1.97
N ASN A 94 -15.34 10.36 2.85
CA ASN A 94 -16.80 10.53 2.73
C ASN A 94 -17.16 11.54 1.61
N THR A 95 -16.87 11.15 0.37
CA THR A 95 -17.04 11.93 -0.85
C THR A 95 -17.27 10.98 -2.03
N THR A 96 -17.26 11.47 -3.27
CA THR A 96 -17.45 10.61 -4.45
C THR A 96 -16.24 9.70 -4.70
N VAL A 97 -16.44 8.61 -5.45
CA VAL A 97 -15.35 7.72 -5.89
C VAL A 97 -14.30 8.51 -6.67
N GLU A 98 -14.71 9.32 -7.65
CA GLU A 98 -13.81 10.20 -8.41
C GLU A 98 -12.96 11.09 -7.50
N LYS A 99 -13.57 11.71 -6.48
CA LYS A 99 -12.84 12.58 -5.54
C LYS A 99 -11.87 11.81 -4.63
N ASN A 100 -12.17 10.54 -4.33
CA ASN A 100 -11.22 9.66 -3.64
C ASN A 100 -9.97 9.43 -4.47
N LEU A 101 -10.12 9.12 -5.76
CA LEU A 101 -8.99 8.88 -6.68
C LEU A 101 -8.21 10.17 -6.96
N ALA A 102 -8.91 11.28 -7.19
CA ALA A 102 -8.28 12.57 -7.49
C ALA A 102 -7.43 13.14 -6.33
N TYR A 103 -7.67 12.69 -5.09
CA TYR A 103 -7.00 13.23 -3.90
C TYR A 103 -5.47 13.10 -3.98
N GLY A 104 -4.96 11.91 -4.29
CA GLY A 104 -3.51 11.67 -4.37
C GLY A 104 -2.86 12.42 -5.53
N LEU A 105 -3.56 12.55 -6.66
CA LEU A 105 -3.10 13.32 -7.82
C LEU A 105 -2.95 14.81 -7.51
N LYS A 106 -3.92 15.38 -6.76
CA LYS A 106 -3.87 16.79 -6.33
C LYS A 106 -2.70 17.06 -5.40
N ILE A 107 -2.46 16.18 -4.42
CA ILE A 107 -1.30 16.30 -3.51
C ILE A 107 0.03 16.25 -4.27
N ARG A 108 0.08 15.43 -5.34
CA ARG A 108 1.27 15.31 -6.20
C ARG A 108 1.33 16.36 -7.31
N ASN A 109 0.45 17.37 -7.30
CA ASN A 109 0.41 18.46 -8.29
C ASN A 109 0.29 17.99 -9.75
N TYR A 110 -0.45 16.90 -10.00
CA TYR A 110 -0.69 16.43 -11.36
C TYR A 110 -1.55 17.45 -12.16
N PRO A 111 -1.25 17.69 -13.45
CA PRO A 111 -2.06 18.58 -14.29
C PRO A 111 -3.52 18.12 -14.38
N ARG A 112 -4.47 19.04 -14.19
CA ARG A 112 -5.91 18.72 -14.14
C ARG A 112 -6.43 17.96 -15.37
N TRP A 113 -5.96 18.34 -16.56
CA TRP A 113 -6.36 17.72 -17.83
C TRP A 113 -5.98 16.23 -17.87
N HIS A 114 -4.86 15.86 -17.25
CA HIS A 114 -4.39 14.47 -17.18
C HIS A 114 -5.12 13.66 -16.09
N GLN A 115 -5.64 14.33 -15.04
CA GLN A 115 -6.31 13.63 -13.94
C GLN A 115 -7.58 12.90 -14.40
N LYS A 116 -8.41 13.54 -15.23
CA LYS A 116 -9.70 12.98 -15.64
C LYS A 116 -9.52 11.67 -16.41
N GLN A 117 -8.67 11.69 -17.43
CA GLN A 117 -8.37 10.52 -18.24
C GLN A 117 -7.83 9.37 -17.38
N LYS A 118 -6.84 9.64 -16.51
CA LYS A 118 -6.24 8.64 -15.63
C LYS A 118 -7.26 8.02 -14.65
N ILE A 119 -8.19 8.84 -14.15
CA ILE A 119 -9.29 8.35 -13.29
C ILE A 119 -10.20 7.43 -14.09
N GLU A 120 -10.65 7.84 -15.27
CA GLU A 120 -11.57 7.06 -16.11
C GLU A 120 -10.96 5.70 -16.51
N GLU A 121 -9.71 5.71 -17.00
CA GLU A 121 -8.97 4.49 -17.37
C GLU A 121 -8.87 3.50 -16.21
N LEU A 122 -8.58 3.98 -15.00
CA LEU A 122 -8.42 3.12 -13.85
C LEU A 122 -9.76 2.60 -13.30
N LEU A 123 -10.82 3.41 -13.39
CA LEU A 123 -12.16 2.97 -13.04
C LEU A 123 -12.69 1.92 -14.01
N ASP A 124 -12.38 2.05 -15.30
CA ASP A 124 -12.69 1.05 -16.33
C ASP A 124 -11.91 -0.25 -16.08
N LEU A 125 -10.59 -0.16 -15.87
CA LEU A 125 -9.72 -1.31 -15.58
C LEU A 125 -10.23 -2.16 -14.41
N LEU A 126 -10.75 -1.49 -13.37
CA LEU A 126 -11.24 -2.15 -12.16
C LEU A 126 -12.76 -2.43 -12.19
N GLY A 127 -13.45 -2.18 -13.31
CA GLY A 127 -14.87 -2.48 -13.48
C GLY A 127 -15.80 -1.67 -12.56
N ILE A 128 -15.37 -0.47 -12.15
CA ILE A 128 -16.07 0.39 -11.18
C ILE A 128 -16.44 1.77 -11.74
N LYS A 129 -16.39 1.96 -13.07
CA LYS A 129 -16.79 3.22 -13.72
C LYS A 129 -18.21 3.67 -13.40
N HIS A 130 -19.15 2.74 -13.33
CA HIS A 130 -20.54 3.04 -12.95
C HIS A 130 -20.67 3.68 -11.53
N LEU A 131 -19.64 3.55 -10.69
CA LEU A 131 -19.58 4.12 -9.34
C LEU A 131 -18.92 5.50 -9.28
N GLN A 132 -18.41 6.04 -10.39
CA GLN A 132 -17.58 7.26 -10.43
C GLN A 132 -18.15 8.43 -9.60
N HIS A 133 -19.46 8.66 -9.71
CA HIS A 133 -20.15 9.75 -9.01
C HIS A 133 -20.85 9.32 -7.71
N GLN A 134 -20.80 8.02 -7.36
CA GLN A 134 -21.38 7.50 -6.12
C GLN A 134 -20.56 7.92 -4.90
N ARG A 135 -21.25 8.17 -3.78
CA ARG A 135 -20.59 8.45 -2.49
C ARG A 135 -20.01 7.16 -1.90
N ALA A 136 -18.77 7.23 -1.43
CA ALA A 136 -18.04 6.07 -0.87
C ALA A 136 -18.80 5.33 0.25
N ARG A 137 -19.58 6.06 1.07
CA ARG A 137 -20.41 5.47 2.14
C ARG A 137 -21.54 4.54 1.67
N ARG A 138 -21.85 4.54 0.36
CA ARG A 138 -22.91 3.70 -0.25
C ARG A 138 -22.34 2.49 -0.99
N LEU A 139 -21.03 2.29 -0.94
CA LEU A 139 -20.37 1.18 -1.61
C LEU A 139 -20.54 -0.08 -0.77
N SER A 140 -20.69 -1.22 -1.44
CA SER A 140 -20.47 -2.54 -0.82
C SER A 140 -19.00 -2.71 -0.42
N GLY A 141 -18.69 -3.73 0.38
CA GLY A 141 -17.32 -4.03 0.82
C GLY A 141 -16.36 -4.26 -0.36
N GLY A 142 -16.77 -5.06 -1.35
CA GLY A 142 -15.96 -5.35 -2.53
C GLY A 142 -15.75 -4.14 -3.44
N GLU A 143 -16.77 -3.29 -3.60
CA GLU A 143 -16.63 -2.02 -4.32
C GLU A 143 -15.67 -1.07 -3.60
N ALA A 144 -15.79 -0.95 -2.26
CA ALA A 144 -14.89 -0.13 -1.46
C ALA A 144 -13.44 -0.60 -1.59
N GLN A 145 -13.19 -1.93 -1.63
CA GLN A 145 -11.87 -2.49 -1.89
C GLN A 145 -11.33 -2.14 -3.28
N ARG A 146 -12.13 -2.28 -4.34
CA ARG A 146 -11.72 -1.88 -5.70
C ARG A 146 -11.42 -0.40 -5.79
N VAL A 147 -12.23 0.46 -5.16
CA VAL A 147 -11.99 1.90 -5.09
C VAL A 147 -10.71 2.21 -4.30
N ALA A 148 -10.43 1.49 -3.23
CA ALA A 148 -9.20 1.66 -2.46
C ALA A 148 -7.94 1.26 -3.25
N LEU A 149 -8.02 0.16 -4.00
CA LEU A 149 -6.98 -0.26 -4.93
C LEU A 149 -6.78 0.78 -6.04
N ALA A 150 -7.86 1.27 -6.64
CA ALA A 150 -7.79 2.36 -7.63
C ALA A 150 -7.10 3.59 -7.05
N ARG A 151 -7.47 4.01 -5.84
CA ARG A 151 -6.84 5.15 -5.16
C ARG A 151 -5.34 4.93 -4.90
N ALA A 152 -4.92 3.69 -4.64
CA ALA A 152 -3.50 3.37 -4.44
C ALA A 152 -2.73 3.32 -5.76
N LEU A 153 -3.32 2.78 -6.82
CA LEU A 153 -2.69 2.64 -8.14
C LEU A 153 -2.58 3.97 -8.88
N ILE A 154 -3.54 4.88 -8.72
CA ILE A 154 -3.59 6.13 -9.50
C ILE A 154 -2.38 7.04 -9.27
N ILE A 155 -1.72 6.91 -8.13
CA ILE A 155 -0.53 7.68 -7.79
C ILE A 155 0.78 7.02 -8.28
N GLU A 156 0.68 5.88 -8.97
CA GLU A 156 1.80 5.14 -9.58
C GLU A 156 2.93 4.86 -8.59
N PRO A 157 2.66 4.09 -7.51
CA PRO A 157 3.69 3.73 -6.56
C PRO A 157 4.69 2.74 -7.20
N GLU A 158 5.96 2.84 -6.84
CA GLU A 158 6.98 1.83 -7.16
C GLU A 158 6.76 0.54 -6.35
N VAL A 159 6.13 0.65 -5.17
CA VAL A 159 5.77 -0.48 -4.31
C VAL A 159 4.34 -0.35 -3.82
N LEU A 160 3.54 -1.37 -4.10
CA LEU A 160 2.20 -1.54 -3.56
C LEU A 160 2.21 -2.67 -2.52
N VAL A 161 1.95 -2.33 -1.25
CA VAL A 161 1.78 -3.29 -0.16
C VAL A 161 0.29 -3.57 0.04
N LEU A 162 -0.08 -4.84 0.02
CA LEU A 162 -1.46 -5.29 0.17
C LEU A 162 -1.58 -6.10 1.46
N ASP A 163 -2.37 -5.61 2.41
CA ASP A 163 -2.61 -6.30 3.68
C ASP A 163 -3.95 -7.03 3.63
N GLU A 164 -3.90 -8.36 3.52
CA GLU A 164 -5.07 -9.26 3.44
C GLU A 164 -6.13 -8.80 2.42
N PHE A 165 -5.70 -8.23 1.30
CA PHE A 165 -6.58 -7.63 0.28
C PHE A 165 -7.54 -8.65 -0.36
N THR A 166 -7.16 -9.93 -0.44
CA THR A 166 -8.00 -11.00 -1.01
C THR A 166 -9.09 -11.52 -0.06
N ALA A 167 -9.15 -11.06 1.20
CA ALA A 167 -10.06 -11.62 2.19
C ALA A 167 -11.55 -11.39 1.88
N ASN A 168 -11.90 -10.31 1.15
CA ASN A 168 -13.28 -9.96 0.81
C ASN A 168 -13.57 -9.94 -0.70
N VAL A 169 -12.65 -10.45 -1.52
CA VAL A 169 -12.83 -10.56 -2.97
C VAL A 169 -13.21 -12.00 -3.30
N ASP A 170 -14.40 -12.19 -3.88
CA ASP A 170 -14.86 -13.47 -4.40
C ASP A 170 -13.79 -14.06 -5.36
N ARG A 171 -13.48 -15.36 -5.23
CA ARG A 171 -12.39 -16.05 -5.94
C ARG A 171 -12.47 -15.86 -7.46
N ASN A 172 -13.66 -15.62 -7.99
CA ASN A 172 -13.89 -15.35 -9.42
C ASN A 172 -13.25 -14.04 -9.92
N TYR A 173 -12.97 -13.07 -9.04
CA TYR A 173 -12.42 -11.75 -9.39
C TYR A 173 -10.93 -11.59 -9.04
N VAL A 174 -10.28 -12.64 -8.53
CA VAL A 174 -8.85 -12.62 -8.17
C VAL A 174 -7.92 -12.66 -9.41
N LYS A 175 -8.49 -12.80 -10.62
CA LYS A 175 -7.75 -12.85 -11.91
C LYS A 175 -7.02 -11.55 -12.31
N ILE A 176 -7.04 -10.51 -11.48
CA ILE A 176 -6.42 -9.19 -11.79
C ILE A 176 -4.94 -9.12 -11.36
N MET A 177 -4.42 -10.13 -10.65
CA MET A 177 -3.00 -10.17 -10.25
C MET A 177 -2.18 -11.14 -11.10
#